data_AF-A0A3R8NXM0-F1
#
_entry.id   AF-A0A3R8NXM0-F1
#
_cell.length_a   1.000
_cell.length_b   1.000
_cell.length_c   1.000
_cell.angle_alpha   90.00
_cell.angle_beta   90.00
_cell.angle_gamma   90.00
#
_symmetry.space_group_name_H-M   'P 1'
#
loop_
_entity.id
_entity.type
_entity.pdbx_description
1 polymer ?
#
loop_
_entity_poly.entity_id
_entity_poly.type
_entity_poly.pdbx_seq_one_letter_code
_entity_poly.pdbx_strand_id
1 'polypeptide(L)'
;NYMEESLDDFYSTHLWQKCSKILLLFYNGLIPGQTMSDYIIEKVFLYEWFEEDMEVILEDYNRIVEKIKQGKAHELSESDGNYLSTCTKGAGKGKDFRIQPFSDTLAKQRAWELKSSYMTYLINHKIFNQVDQESILATARGEKKSFTQVIADKILAYKGFSEEELYSRFDVNPKAKG
;
A
#
# COMPACT_ATOMS: atom_id res chain seq x y z
N ASN A 1 8.81 -10.75 -11.80
CA ASN A 1 8.79 -11.14 -13.23
C ASN A 1 7.54 -11.98 -13.43
N TYR A 2 6.61 -11.63 -14.33
CA TYR A 2 5.32 -12.34 -14.40
C TYR A 2 5.44 -13.86 -14.63
N MET A 3 6.51 -14.32 -15.29
CA MET A 3 6.72 -15.74 -15.60
C MET A 3 7.41 -16.54 -14.49
N GLU A 4 8.13 -15.86 -13.60
CA GLU A 4 9.01 -16.49 -12.60
C GLU A 4 8.62 -16.17 -11.16
N GLU A 5 7.77 -15.16 -10.95
CA GLU A 5 7.35 -14.79 -9.60
C GLU A 5 6.49 -15.90 -8.99
N SER A 6 6.71 -16.17 -7.71
CA SER A 6 5.79 -17.01 -6.95
C SER A 6 4.41 -16.35 -6.93
N LEU A 7 3.39 -17.04 -7.44
CA LEU A 7 2.00 -16.58 -7.43
C LEU A 7 1.14 -17.30 -6.37
N ASP A 8 1.70 -18.32 -5.72
CA ASP A 8 1.00 -19.18 -4.76
C ASP A 8 1.43 -18.92 -3.31
N ASP A 9 2.66 -18.45 -3.12
CA ASP A 9 3.21 -18.18 -1.79
C ASP A 9 4.01 -16.89 -1.78
N PHE A 10 3.54 -15.93 -0.99
CA PHE A 10 4.17 -14.63 -0.76
C PHE A 10 5.60 -14.78 -0.20
N TYR A 11 5.83 -15.71 0.73
CA TYR A 11 7.12 -15.87 1.41
C TYR A 11 8.18 -16.51 0.51
N SER A 12 7.75 -17.13 -0.60
CA SER A 12 8.63 -17.65 -1.65
C SER A 12 8.92 -16.62 -2.76
N THR A 13 8.38 -15.40 -2.67
CA THR A 13 8.61 -14.36 -3.69
C THR A 13 10.01 -13.76 -3.64
N HIS A 14 10.45 -13.20 -4.77
CA HIS A 14 11.67 -12.39 -4.79
C HIS A 14 11.54 -11.12 -3.95
N LEU A 15 10.31 -10.60 -3.80
CA LEU A 15 10.00 -9.48 -2.91
C LEU A 15 10.38 -9.84 -1.47
N TRP A 16 9.84 -10.94 -0.92
CA TRP A 16 10.14 -11.36 0.44
C TRP A 16 11.64 -11.60 0.66
N GLN A 17 12.28 -12.34 -0.25
CA GLN A 17 13.70 -12.65 -0.15
C GLN A 17 14.59 -11.39 -0.09
N LYS A 18 14.25 -10.36 -0.88
CA LYS A 18 15.04 -9.12 -0.95
C LYS A 18 14.64 -8.08 0.10
N CYS A 19 13.38 -8.10 0.54
CA CYS A 19 12.78 -7.06 1.37
C CYS A 19 12.42 -7.55 2.77
N SER A 20 12.83 -8.76 3.18
CA SER A 20 12.62 -9.27 4.53
C SER A 20 13.22 -8.37 5.62
N LYS A 21 14.38 -7.76 5.34
CA LYS A 21 14.99 -6.69 6.15
C LYS A 21 15.59 -5.62 5.26
N ILE A 22 15.29 -4.35 5.52
CA ILE A 22 15.77 -3.21 4.73
C ILE A 22 16.33 -2.14 5.65
N LEU A 23 17.55 -1.68 5.41
CA LEU A 23 18.09 -0.50 6.09
C LEU A 23 17.64 0.76 5.36
N LEU A 24 16.75 1.53 5.98
CA LEU A 24 16.25 2.80 5.48
C LEU A 24 17.10 3.95 6.05
N LEU A 25 17.61 4.80 5.16
CA LEU A 25 18.37 6.00 5.50
C LEU A 25 17.56 7.23 5.05
N PHE A 26 17.01 7.95 6.02
CA PHE A 26 16.18 9.12 5.77
C PHE A 26 17.03 10.38 5.67
N TYR A 27 16.77 11.19 4.67
CA TYR A 27 17.38 12.50 4.45
C TYR A 27 16.35 13.48 3.91
N ASN A 28 16.53 14.77 4.15
CA ASN A 28 15.65 15.81 3.63
C ASN A 28 16.20 16.43 2.34
N GLY A 29 15.74 15.93 1.20
CA GLY A 29 16.14 16.44 -0.11
C GLY A 29 15.49 17.77 -0.53
N LEU A 30 14.64 18.36 0.31
CA LEU A 30 13.88 19.58 -0.01
C LEU A 30 14.53 20.85 0.55
N ILE A 31 15.68 20.74 1.22
CA ILE A 31 16.38 21.91 1.78
C ILE A 31 16.91 22.78 0.62
N PRO A 32 16.45 24.03 0.49
CA PRO A 32 16.86 24.88 -0.63
C PRO A 32 18.36 25.14 -0.64
N GLY A 33 18.96 25.10 -1.83
CA GLY A 33 20.39 25.38 -2.02
C GLY A 33 21.32 24.21 -1.68
N GLN A 34 20.79 23.06 -1.26
CA GLN A 34 21.59 21.85 -1.06
C GLN A 34 21.63 20.96 -2.30
N THR A 35 22.75 20.27 -2.46
CA THR A 35 22.98 19.18 -3.41
C THR A 35 23.06 17.85 -2.67
N MET A 36 23.08 16.74 -3.41
CA MET A 36 23.13 15.40 -2.81
C MET A 36 24.36 15.18 -1.91
N SER A 37 25.48 15.88 -2.14
CA SER A 37 26.66 15.84 -1.27
C SER A 37 26.47 16.57 0.06
N ASP A 38 25.47 17.45 0.16
CA ASP A 38 25.16 18.23 1.37
C ASP A 38 24.12 17.52 2.25
N TYR A 39 23.47 16.48 1.75
CA TYR A 39 22.42 15.78 2.48
C TYR A 39 22.99 15.05 3.70
N ILE A 40 22.36 15.30 4.84
CA ILE A 40 22.65 14.63 6.10
C ILE A 40 21.58 13.55 6.32
N ILE A 41 22.03 12.35 6.71
CA ILE A 41 21.11 11.29 7.14
C ILE A 41 20.55 11.68 8.50
N GLU A 42 19.26 11.98 8.53
CA GLU A 42 18.53 12.39 9.74
C GLU A 42 18.19 11.18 10.62
N LYS A 43 17.95 10.03 9.99
CA LYS A 43 17.58 8.80 10.70
C LYS A 43 17.98 7.56 9.92
N VAL A 44 18.45 6.56 10.66
CA VAL A 44 18.65 5.20 10.17
C VAL A 44 17.63 4.30 10.84
N PHE A 45 16.93 3.48 10.06
CA PHE A 45 15.90 2.58 10.56
C PHE A 45 16.04 1.21 9.89
N LEU A 46 16.17 0.15 10.68
CA LEU A 46 16.09 -1.21 10.16
C LEU A 46 14.60 -1.57 10.05
N TYR A 47 14.08 -1.51 8.83
CA TYR A 47 12.74 -1.95 8.52
C TYR A 47 12.69 -3.48 8.48
N GLU A 48 11.79 -4.01 9.27
CA GLU A 48 11.27 -5.37 9.19
C GLU A 48 9.75 -5.24 9.01
N TRP A 49 9.13 -6.26 8.44
CA TRP A 49 7.69 -6.26 8.24
C TRP A 49 6.97 -6.21 9.59
N PHE A 50 6.07 -5.24 9.76
CA PHE A 50 5.25 -5.12 10.97
C PHE A 50 4.15 -6.17 10.96
N GLU A 51 4.06 -6.96 12.03
CA GLU A 51 3.10 -8.07 12.13
C GLU A 51 1.66 -7.59 11.95
N GLU A 52 1.31 -6.41 12.52
CA GLU A 52 -0.02 -5.83 12.38
C GLU A 52 -0.41 -5.45 10.94
N ASP A 53 0.57 -5.21 10.07
CA ASP A 53 0.34 -4.79 8.68
C ASP A 53 0.31 -5.98 7.71
N MET A 54 0.77 -7.16 8.16
CA MET A 54 0.92 -8.34 7.31
C MET A 54 -0.39 -8.85 6.72
N GLU A 55 -1.50 -8.72 7.44
CA GLU A 55 -2.82 -9.13 6.92
C GLU A 55 -3.16 -8.36 5.64
N VAL A 56 -3.00 -7.04 5.66
CA VAL A 56 -3.28 -6.17 4.50
C VAL A 56 -2.29 -6.41 3.36
N ILE A 57 -1.01 -6.61 3.69
CA ILE A 57 0.03 -6.91 2.68
C ILE A 57 -0.25 -8.22 1.96
N LEU A 58 -0.67 -9.26 2.69
CA LEU A 58 -1.01 -10.56 2.10
C LEU A 58 -2.30 -10.46 1.27
N GLU A 59 -3.31 -9.71 1.73
CA GLU A 59 -4.52 -9.43 0.94
C GLU A 59 -4.19 -8.72 -0.39
N ASP A 60 -3.34 -7.69 -0.34
CA ASP A 60 -2.89 -6.96 -1.52
C ASP A 60 -2.13 -7.85 -2.51
N TYR A 61 -1.16 -8.63 -2.00
CA TYR A 61 -0.43 -9.60 -2.80
C TYR A 61 -1.40 -10.56 -3.49
N ASN A 62 -2.33 -11.17 -2.74
CA ASN A 62 -3.31 -12.12 -3.24
C ASN A 62 -4.18 -11.51 -4.34
N ARG A 63 -4.67 -10.30 -4.15
CA ARG A 63 -5.46 -9.57 -5.15
C ARG A 63 -4.68 -9.34 -6.45
N ILE A 64 -3.41 -8.97 -6.34
CA ILE A 64 -2.52 -8.74 -7.50
C ILE A 64 -2.22 -10.05 -8.22
N VAL A 65 -1.85 -11.11 -7.51
CA VAL A 65 -1.52 -12.41 -8.14
C VAL A 65 -2.75 -13.09 -8.72
N GLU A 66 -3.92 -12.94 -8.13
CA GLU A 66 -5.17 -13.45 -8.68
C GLU A 66 -5.49 -12.80 -10.03
N LYS A 67 -5.28 -11.48 -10.15
CA LYS A 67 -5.42 -10.78 -11.44
C LYS A 67 -4.43 -11.31 -12.49
N ILE A 68 -3.20 -11.63 -12.10
CA ILE A 68 -2.21 -12.27 -12.98
C ILE A 68 -2.69 -13.66 -13.40
N LYS A 69 -3.14 -14.49 -12.44
CA LYS A 69 -3.67 -15.85 -12.67
C LYS A 69 -4.87 -15.87 -13.62
N GLN A 70 -5.67 -14.81 -13.63
CA GLN A 70 -6.78 -14.61 -14.57
C GLN A 70 -6.35 -14.14 -15.98
N GLY A 71 -5.04 -14.02 -16.25
CA GLY A 71 -4.52 -13.52 -17.54
C GLY A 71 -4.65 -12.00 -17.70
N LYS A 72 -4.89 -11.28 -16.60
CA LYS A 72 -5.20 -9.84 -16.57
C LYS A 72 -4.04 -9.00 -16.04
N ALA A 73 -2.78 -9.45 -16.19
CA ALA A 73 -1.62 -8.66 -15.74
C ALA A 73 -1.51 -7.30 -16.44
N HIS A 74 -2.04 -7.17 -17.67
CA HIS A 74 -2.11 -5.91 -18.41
C HIS A 74 -3.10 -4.90 -17.80
N GLU A 75 -4.04 -5.35 -16.96
CA GLU A 75 -5.01 -4.53 -16.22
C GLU A 75 -4.53 -4.17 -14.81
N LEU A 76 -3.33 -4.60 -14.41
CA LEU A 76 -2.77 -4.23 -13.12
C LEU A 76 -2.64 -2.71 -13.01
N SER A 77 -2.83 -2.17 -11.82
CA SER A 77 -2.64 -0.75 -11.50
C SER A 77 -2.20 -0.58 -10.04
N GLU A 78 -1.84 0.64 -9.67
CA GLU A 78 -1.47 0.97 -8.29
C GLU A 78 -2.65 0.84 -7.31
N SER A 79 -3.89 0.86 -7.81
CA SER A 79 -5.11 0.72 -6.99
C SER A 79 -5.41 -0.73 -6.62
N ASP A 80 -4.71 -1.71 -7.20
CA ASP A 80 -4.79 -3.12 -6.82
C ASP A 80 -4.11 -3.41 -5.46
N GLY A 81 -3.59 -2.38 -4.78
CA GLY A 81 -2.92 -2.48 -3.48
C GLY A 81 -3.30 -1.34 -2.52
N ASN A 82 -3.34 -1.61 -1.22
CA ASN A 82 -3.53 -0.64 -0.14
C ASN A 82 -2.21 -0.25 0.54
N TYR A 83 -1.37 -1.23 0.85
CA TYR A 83 0.00 -1.08 1.38
C TYR A 83 1.04 -1.58 0.36
N LEU A 84 0.80 -2.74 -0.25
CA LEU A 84 1.66 -3.32 -1.28
C LEU A 84 0.99 -3.18 -2.65
N SER A 85 1.66 -2.59 -3.63
CA SER A 85 1.14 -2.46 -5.00
C SER A 85 2.20 -2.81 -6.04
N THR A 86 1.88 -2.54 -7.31
CA THR A 86 2.83 -2.64 -8.41
C THR A 86 2.87 -1.37 -9.24
N CYS A 87 4.04 -0.75 -9.38
CA CYS A 87 4.26 0.39 -10.27
C CYS A 87 4.83 -0.04 -11.61
N THR A 88 4.56 0.74 -12.66
CA THR A 88 5.19 0.52 -13.96
C THR A 88 6.68 0.83 -13.90
N LYS A 89 7.52 -0.04 -14.47
CA LYS A 89 8.96 0.13 -14.52
C LYS A 89 9.46 0.09 -15.97
N GLY A 90 10.12 1.14 -16.40
CA GLY A 90 10.76 1.21 -17.72
C GLY A 90 10.80 2.61 -18.31
N ALA A 91 11.50 2.75 -19.44
CA ALA A 91 11.79 4.05 -20.07
C ALA A 91 10.72 4.48 -21.10
N GLY A 92 9.65 3.71 -21.25
CA GLY A 92 8.60 3.90 -22.24
C GLY A 92 8.94 3.35 -23.62
N LYS A 93 8.26 3.88 -24.65
CA LYS A 93 8.49 3.58 -26.09
C LYS A 93 8.32 2.10 -26.47
N GLY A 94 7.42 1.38 -25.80
CA GLY A 94 7.10 -0.02 -26.12
C GLY A 94 8.15 -1.05 -25.68
N LYS A 95 9.27 -0.64 -25.08
CA LYS A 95 10.32 -1.55 -24.58
C LYS A 95 9.97 -2.22 -23.25
N ASP A 96 8.90 -1.75 -22.62
CA ASP A 96 8.51 -2.15 -21.28
C ASP A 96 7.43 -3.24 -21.31
N PHE A 97 7.01 -3.73 -22.47
CA PHE A 97 6.04 -4.83 -22.53
C PHE A 97 6.70 -6.17 -22.21
N ARG A 98 5.98 -7.00 -21.47
CA ARG A 98 6.39 -8.34 -21.04
C ARG A 98 5.26 -9.33 -21.31
N ILE A 99 5.64 -10.57 -21.59
CA ILE A 99 4.70 -11.68 -21.60
C ILE A 99 4.20 -11.97 -20.18
N GLN A 100 3.03 -12.60 -20.08
CA GLN A 100 2.41 -13.05 -18.84
C GLN A 100 1.98 -14.52 -18.98
N PRO A 101 1.87 -15.28 -17.88
CA PRO A 101 1.74 -16.74 -17.94
C PRO A 101 0.40 -17.26 -18.46
N PHE A 102 -0.69 -16.49 -18.33
CA PHE A 102 -2.06 -16.97 -18.59
C PHE A 102 -2.82 -16.19 -19.67
N SER A 103 -2.10 -15.48 -20.55
CA SER A 103 -2.71 -14.73 -21.66
C SER A 103 -1.64 -14.30 -22.68
N ASP A 104 -2.01 -14.28 -23.97
CA ASP A 104 -1.15 -13.79 -25.05
C ASP A 104 -1.03 -12.24 -25.07
N THR A 105 -1.97 -11.54 -24.46
CA THR A 105 -1.92 -10.08 -24.31
C THR A 105 -0.70 -9.65 -23.49
N LEU A 106 0.15 -8.81 -24.08
CA LEU A 106 1.33 -8.26 -23.40
C LEU A 106 0.93 -7.31 -22.27
N ALA A 107 1.66 -7.37 -21.16
CA ALA A 107 1.48 -6.50 -20.01
C ALA A 107 2.65 -5.51 -19.88
N LYS A 108 2.40 -4.32 -19.31
CA LYS A 108 3.49 -3.41 -18.94
C LYS A 108 4.36 -4.06 -17.86
N GLN A 109 5.67 -3.87 -17.94
CA GLN A 109 6.61 -4.27 -16.90
C GLN A 109 6.27 -3.51 -15.63
N ARG A 110 6.23 -4.24 -14.53
CA ARG A 110 5.97 -3.69 -13.21
C ARG A 110 7.01 -4.15 -12.19
N ALA A 111 7.10 -3.41 -11.10
CA ALA A 111 7.84 -3.76 -9.90
C ALA A 111 6.90 -3.72 -8.70
N TRP A 112 7.13 -4.58 -7.71
CA TRP A 112 6.51 -4.46 -6.41
C TRP A 112 6.93 -3.13 -5.75
N GLU A 113 6.01 -2.51 -5.03
CA GLU A 113 6.29 -1.31 -4.25
C GLU A 113 5.47 -1.30 -2.96
N LEU A 114 6.06 -0.69 -1.92
CA LEU A 114 5.29 -0.21 -0.79
C LEU A 114 4.73 1.16 -1.15
N LYS A 115 3.43 1.36 -1.03
CA LYS A 115 2.77 2.60 -1.45
C LYS A 115 3.31 3.79 -0.66
N SER A 116 3.45 4.93 -1.34
CA SER A 116 3.91 6.16 -0.71
C SER A 116 3.07 6.55 0.50
N SER A 117 1.75 6.35 0.45
CA SER A 117 0.84 6.59 1.58
C SER A 117 1.17 5.72 2.80
N TYR A 118 1.50 4.44 2.58
CA TYR A 118 1.92 3.53 3.64
C TYR A 118 3.29 3.93 4.20
N MET A 119 4.25 4.29 3.33
CA MET A 119 5.56 4.78 3.77
C MET A 119 5.44 6.07 4.60
N THR A 120 4.57 7.01 4.20
CA THR A 120 4.27 8.22 4.99
C THR A 120 3.67 7.87 6.35
N TYR A 121 2.74 6.91 6.40
CA TYR A 121 2.20 6.41 7.67
C TYR A 121 3.30 5.84 8.58
N LEU A 122 4.16 4.95 8.05
CA LEU A 122 5.26 4.38 8.81
C LEU A 122 6.21 5.46 9.34
N ILE A 123 6.59 6.43 8.49
CA ILE A 123 7.44 7.56 8.86
C ILE A 123 6.82 8.31 10.04
N ASN A 124 5.55 8.68 9.93
CA ASN A 124 4.89 9.52 10.91
C ASN A 124 4.56 8.81 12.23
N HIS A 125 4.27 7.51 12.22
CA HIS A 125 3.67 6.81 13.37
C HIS A 125 4.49 5.65 13.94
N LYS A 126 5.47 5.14 13.20
CA LYS A 126 6.30 4.00 13.63
C LYS A 126 7.77 4.38 13.73
N ILE A 127 8.24 5.23 12.81
CA ILE A 127 9.64 5.58 12.69
C ILE A 127 9.95 6.86 13.46
N PHE A 128 9.31 8.00 13.17
CA PHE A 128 9.65 9.29 13.77
C PHE A 128 8.84 9.63 15.04
N ASN A 129 7.53 9.36 15.08
CA ASN A 129 6.75 9.52 16.32
C ASN A 129 6.30 8.15 16.85
N GLN A 130 6.89 7.69 17.94
CA GLN A 130 6.42 6.53 18.70
C GLN A 130 5.27 6.92 19.66
N VAL A 131 4.26 7.63 19.15
CA VAL A 131 3.06 7.98 19.94
C VAL A 131 1.91 7.14 19.41
N ASP A 132 1.33 6.30 20.26
CA ASP A 132 0.24 5.39 19.93
C ASP A 132 -0.88 6.11 19.18
N GLN A 133 -1.22 5.59 18.00
CA GLN A 133 -2.35 6.05 17.19
C GLN A 133 -3.32 4.90 17.01
N GLU A 134 -4.62 5.21 17.07
CA GLU A 134 -5.69 4.22 16.99
C GLU A 134 -5.74 3.57 15.59
N SER A 135 -5.53 2.26 15.54
CA SER A 135 -5.68 1.47 14.31
C SER A 135 -7.15 1.16 14.04
N ILE A 136 -7.64 1.53 12.86
CA ILE A 136 -9.00 1.19 12.39
C ILE A 136 -9.17 -0.35 12.26
N LEU A 137 -8.08 -1.08 12.02
CA LEU A 137 -8.08 -2.55 11.89
C LEU A 137 -8.06 -3.26 13.26
N ALA A 138 -7.59 -2.59 14.32
CA ALA A 138 -7.61 -3.16 15.67
C ALA A 138 -9.03 -3.49 16.17
N THR A 139 -10.05 -2.77 15.68
CA THR A 139 -11.46 -3.04 15.99
C THR A 139 -12.08 -4.18 15.16
N ALA A 140 -11.40 -4.66 14.13
CA ALA A 140 -11.88 -5.73 13.24
C ALA A 140 -11.33 -7.13 13.60
N ARG A 141 -10.56 -7.26 14.70
CA ARG A 141 -9.94 -8.51 15.15
C ARG A 141 -10.99 -9.63 15.33
N GLY A 142 -11.15 -10.47 14.30
CA GLY A 142 -12.01 -11.65 14.32
C GLY A 142 -12.81 -11.91 13.03
N GLU A 143 -13.00 -10.91 12.17
CA GLU A 143 -13.73 -11.06 10.90
C GLU A 143 -12.78 -10.89 9.70
N LYS A 144 -12.76 -11.85 8.77
CA LYS A 144 -12.02 -11.76 7.48
C LYS A 144 -12.65 -10.71 6.56
N LYS A 145 -12.52 -9.43 6.88
CA LYS A 145 -13.01 -8.32 6.07
C LYS A 145 -11.85 -7.44 5.64
N SER A 146 -11.75 -7.19 4.34
CA SER A 146 -10.76 -6.26 3.81
C SER A 146 -10.97 -4.84 4.35
N PHE A 147 -9.91 -4.03 4.39
CA PHE A 147 -9.98 -2.64 4.84
C PHE A 147 -11.14 -1.86 4.19
N THR A 148 -11.30 -1.97 2.86
CA THR A 148 -12.37 -1.30 2.13
C THR A 148 -13.75 -1.78 2.56
N GLN A 149 -13.91 -3.08 2.85
CA GLN A 149 -15.16 -3.62 3.37
C GLN A 149 -15.45 -3.07 4.78
N VAL A 150 -14.43 -2.98 5.65
CA VAL A 150 -14.60 -2.39 6.99
C VAL A 150 -15.04 -0.94 6.91
N ILE A 151 -14.42 -0.13 6.04
CA ILE A 151 -14.82 1.26 5.83
C ILE A 151 -16.23 1.34 5.20
N ALA A 152 -16.51 0.51 4.19
CA ALA A 152 -17.82 0.47 3.55
C ALA A 152 -18.93 0.09 4.54
N ASP A 153 -18.73 -0.93 5.37
CA ASP A 153 -19.67 -1.34 6.42
C ASP A 153 -19.93 -0.19 7.40
N LYS A 154 -18.88 0.50 7.85
CA LYS A 154 -18.99 1.67 8.75
C LYS A 154 -19.78 2.81 8.13
N ILE A 155 -19.60 3.09 6.83
CA ILE A 155 -20.33 4.14 6.12
C ILE A 155 -21.78 3.71 5.86
N LEU A 156 -21.99 2.47 5.40
CA LEU A 156 -23.31 1.93 5.05
C LEU A 156 -24.24 1.81 6.26
N ALA A 157 -23.71 1.67 7.47
CA ALA A 157 -24.48 1.73 8.71
C ALA A 157 -25.31 3.02 8.86
N TYR A 158 -24.94 4.09 8.15
CA TYR A 158 -25.63 5.38 8.17
C TYR A 158 -26.36 5.71 6.87
N LYS A 159 -26.51 4.73 5.97
CA LYS A 159 -27.24 4.93 4.72
C LYS A 159 -28.71 5.26 5.03
N GLY A 160 -29.19 6.39 4.48
CA GLY A 160 -30.57 6.86 4.64
C GLY A 160 -30.76 7.91 5.73
N PHE A 161 -29.72 8.23 6.50
CA PHE A 161 -29.74 9.33 7.45
C PHE A 161 -29.62 10.68 6.72
N SER A 162 -30.30 11.72 7.22
CA SER A 162 -30.11 13.09 6.75
C SER A 162 -28.82 13.70 7.31
N GLU A 163 -28.35 14.78 6.68
CA GLU A 163 -27.17 15.52 7.18
C GLU A 163 -27.40 16.02 8.61
N GLU A 164 -28.60 16.51 8.94
CA GLU A 164 -28.93 16.96 10.31
C GLU A 164 -28.84 15.84 11.34
N GLU A 165 -29.31 14.63 10.99
CA GLU A 165 -29.24 13.46 11.87
C GLU A 165 -27.79 13.04 12.12
N LEU A 166 -26.94 13.11 11.10
CA LEU A 166 -25.52 12.82 11.21
C LEU A 166 -24.79 13.85 12.07
N TYR A 167 -25.07 15.15 11.89
CA TYR A 167 -24.49 16.21 12.71
C TYR A 167 -24.84 16.04 14.18
N SER A 168 -26.10 15.75 14.50
CA SER A 168 -26.52 15.50 15.89
C SER A 168 -25.88 14.23 16.46
N ARG A 169 -25.70 13.19 15.65
CA ARG A 169 -25.18 11.90 16.12
C ARG A 169 -23.69 11.94 16.43
N PHE A 170 -22.92 12.63 15.60
CA PHE A 170 -21.47 12.74 15.73
C PHE A 170 -21.02 14.00 16.49
N ASP A 171 -21.96 14.77 17.02
CA ASP A 171 -21.69 16.03 17.72
C ASP A 171 -20.83 17.00 16.89
N VAL A 172 -21.20 17.13 15.61
CA VAL A 172 -20.49 17.96 14.64
C VAL A 172 -21.28 19.24 14.37
N ASN A 173 -20.59 20.39 14.41
CA ASN A 173 -21.20 21.69 14.11
C ASN A 173 -21.57 21.79 12.62
N PRO A 174 -22.87 21.97 12.26
CA PRO A 174 -23.31 22.08 10.87
C PRO A 174 -22.72 23.27 10.10
N LYS A 175 -22.19 24.27 10.82
CA LYS A 175 -21.57 25.48 10.23
C LYS A 175 -20.06 25.40 10.14
N ALA A 176 -19.45 24.30 10.60
CA ALA A 176 -18.01 24.10 10.42
C ALA A 176 -17.68 23.98 8.94
N LYS A 177 -16.60 24.63 8.49
CA LYS A 177 -16.08 24.43 7.14
C LYS A 177 -15.23 23.17 7.11
N GLY A 178 -15.63 22.21 6.28
CA GLY A 178 -14.85 21.04 5.86
C GLY A 178 -14.46 21.14 4.41
#